data_AF-A0A511XAQ3-F1
#
_entry.id   AF-A0A511XAQ3-F1
#
_cell.length_a   1.000
_cell.length_b   1.000
_cell.length_c   1.000
_cell.angle_alpha   90.00
_cell.angle_beta   90.00
_cell.angle_gamma   90.00
#
_symmetry.space_group_name_H-M   'P 1'
#
loop_
_entity.id
_entity.type
_entity.pdbx_description
1 polymer ?
#
loop_
_entity_poly.entity_id
_entity_poly.type
_entity_poly.pdbx_seq_one_letter_code
_entity_poly.pdbx_strand_id
1 'polypeptide(L)'
;MFIDGEPFPVHLAVHNDWAVWYYNAHMEHYPERRAEEARFMGDMASYFSVSIIDALREIATRVGLDYFGLDFGVSSAGQVVIFEVETGMIVHDRDSPEIFPYKSEAIARIRQAFEAMIDRRKRIGNNYVFGNNVNND
;
A
#
# COMPACT_ATOMS: atom_id res chain seq x y z
N MET A 1 -1.43 0.01 -0.91
CA MET A 1 -1.77 -0.89 0.21
C MET A 1 -1.79 -0.11 1.50
N PHE A 2 -2.72 -0.41 2.38
CA PHE A 2 -2.74 0.05 3.75
C PHE A 2 -2.47 -1.14 4.67
N ILE A 3 -1.52 -0.98 5.59
CA ILE A 3 -1.16 -1.99 6.57
C ILE A 3 -1.06 -1.31 7.93
N ASP A 4 -1.90 -1.74 8.87
CA ASP A 4 -1.96 -1.19 10.23
C ASP A 4 -2.14 0.34 10.25
N GLY A 5 -2.96 0.85 9.33
CA GLY A 5 -3.24 2.28 9.15
C GLY A 5 -2.23 3.05 8.28
N GLU A 6 -1.09 2.45 7.93
CA GLU A 6 -0.05 3.12 7.15
C GLU A 6 -0.15 2.79 5.65
N PRO A 7 -0.10 3.81 4.76
CA PRO A 7 -0.13 3.60 3.32
C PRO A 7 1.26 3.24 2.75
N PHE A 8 1.29 2.30 1.82
CA PHE A 8 2.46 1.84 1.09
C PHE A 8 2.16 1.77 -0.43
N PRO A 9 3.03 2.32 -1.28
CA PRO A 9 2.86 2.29 -2.74
C PRO A 9 3.18 0.90 -3.31
N VAL A 10 2.31 0.38 -4.17
CA VAL A 10 2.53 -0.90 -4.90
C VAL A 10 3.02 -0.66 -6.31
N HIS A 11 2.37 0.27 -7.02
CA HIS A 11 2.72 0.69 -8.36
C HIS A 11 2.08 2.06 -8.65
N LEU A 12 2.54 2.71 -9.73
CA LEU A 12 1.90 3.88 -10.33
C LEU A 12 1.69 3.58 -11.82
N ALA A 13 0.44 3.57 -12.26
CA ALA A 13 0.10 3.42 -13.66
C ALA A 13 -0.12 4.80 -14.29
N VAL A 14 0.64 5.11 -15.33
CA VAL A 14 0.47 6.35 -16.11
C VAL A 14 0.03 5.99 -17.51
N HIS A 15 -1.12 6.51 -17.93
CA HIS A 15 -1.70 6.24 -19.25
C HIS A 15 -2.50 7.47 -19.73
N ASN A 16 -2.71 7.57 -21.05
CA ASN A 16 -3.43 8.70 -21.65
C ASN A 16 -4.94 8.44 -21.83
N ASP A 17 -5.37 7.17 -21.70
CA ASP A 17 -6.78 6.78 -21.75
C ASP A 17 -7.40 6.66 -20.36
N TRP A 18 -8.74 6.64 -20.32
CA TRP A 18 -9.54 6.69 -19.09
C TRP A 18 -9.55 5.37 -18.29
N ALA A 19 -9.41 4.22 -18.95
CA ALA A 19 -9.40 2.90 -18.31
C ALA A 19 -7.96 2.46 -18.08
N VAL A 20 -7.45 2.70 -16.87
CA VAL A 20 -6.05 2.45 -16.53
C VAL A 20 -5.96 1.23 -15.62
N TRP A 21 -5.22 0.23 -16.09
CA TRP A 21 -4.71 -0.88 -15.28
C TRP A 21 -3.20 -0.92 -15.44
N TYR A 22 -2.47 -1.35 -14.41
CA TYR A 22 -1.00 -1.39 -14.52
C TYR A 22 -0.52 -2.19 -15.74
N TYR A 23 -1.21 -3.28 -16.10
CA TYR A 23 -0.87 -4.10 -17.25
C TYR A 23 -1.07 -3.40 -18.60
N ASN A 24 -2.06 -2.50 -18.73
CA ASN A 24 -2.34 -1.81 -20.00
C ASN A 24 -1.61 -0.46 -20.10
N ALA A 25 -1.00 0.01 -19.01
CA ALA A 25 -0.20 1.23 -19.00
C ALA A 25 1.12 1.09 -19.78
N HIS A 26 1.58 -0.15 -20.01
CA HIS A 26 2.79 -0.49 -20.75
C HIS A 26 4.04 0.28 -20.28
N MET A 27 4.18 0.41 -18.96
CA MET A 27 5.22 1.22 -18.31
C MET A 27 6.63 0.86 -18.78
N GLU A 28 6.88 -0.40 -19.16
CA GLU A 28 8.15 -0.90 -19.70
C GLU A 28 8.66 -0.12 -20.92
N HIS A 29 7.76 0.45 -21.73
CA HIS A 29 8.09 1.19 -22.95
C HIS A 29 8.37 2.67 -22.72
N TYR A 30 8.13 3.19 -21.51
CA TYR A 30 8.15 4.61 -21.22
C TYR A 30 9.09 4.90 -20.04
N PRO A 31 10.39 5.13 -20.29
CA PRO A 31 11.37 5.40 -19.24
C PRO A 31 10.99 6.55 -18.30
N GLU A 32 10.32 7.58 -18.81
CA GLU A 32 9.83 8.72 -18.05
C GLU A 32 8.71 8.34 -17.07
N ARG A 33 7.82 7.42 -17.46
CA ARG A 33 6.76 6.92 -16.57
C ARG A 33 7.33 6.02 -15.48
N ARG A 34 8.34 5.21 -15.81
CA ARG A 34 9.09 4.43 -14.82
C ARG A 34 9.86 5.31 -13.85
N ALA A 35 10.44 6.41 -14.32
CA ALA A 35 11.09 7.37 -13.45
C ALA A 35 10.08 7.99 -12.47
N GLU A 36 8.86 8.31 -12.92
CA GLU A 36 7.79 8.79 -12.04
C GLU A 36 7.39 7.76 -10.98
N GLU A 37 7.12 6.54 -11.42
CA GLU A 37 6.79 5.43 -10.52
C GLU A 37 7.92 5.21 -9.50
N ALA A 38 9.19 5.27 -9.91
CA ALA A 38 10.33 5.15 -9.02
C ALA A 38 10.34 6.22 -7.92
N ARG A 39 10.02 7.48 -8.27
CA ARG A 39 9.92 8.58 -7.28
C ARG A 39 8.80 8.30 -6.28
N PHE A 40 7.62 7.95 -6.79
CA PHE A 40 6.45 7.63 -5.96
C PHE A 40 6.70 6.43 -5.04
N MET A 41 7.25 5.34 -5.56
CA MET A 41 7.50 4.13 -4.79
C MET A 41 8.68 4.28 -3.82
N GLY A 42 9.68 5.09 -4.18
CA GLY A 42 10.85 5.39 -3.38
C GLY A 42 10.52 6.16 -2.10
N ASP A 43 9.72 7.23 -2.23
CA ASP A 43 9.28 8.05 -1.10
C ASP A 43 7.92 8.70 -1.39
N MET A 44 6.85 7.96 -1.11
CA MET A 44 5.48 8.44 -1.30
C MET A 44 5.15 9.65 -0.42
N ALA A 45 5.77 9.78 0.76
CA ALA A 45 5.48 10.85 1.70
C ALA A 45 5.96 12.21 1.19
N SER A 46 7.11 12.25 0.50
CA SER A 46 7.60 13.48 -0.17
C SER A 46 7.06 13.66 -1.59
N TYR A 47 6.58 12.59 -2.23
CA TYR A 47 5.94 12.66 -3.56
C TYR A 47 4.66 13.50 -3.55
N PHE A 48 3.88 13.41 -2.48
CA PHE A 48 2.63 14.16 -2.34
C PHE A 48 2.75 15.36 -1.39
N SER A 49 1.78 16.27 -1.49
CA SER A 49 1.60 17.28 -0.47
C SER A 49 1.16 16.65 0.86
N VAL A 50 1.44 17.33 1.97
CA VAL A 50 1.01 16.92 3.31
C VAL A 50 -0.50 16.66 3.36
N SER A 51 -1.31 17.50 2.70
CA SER A 51 -2.77 17.35 2.68
C SER A 51 -3.25 16.03 2.05
N ILE A 52 -2.54 15.52 1.04
CA ILE A 52 -2.87 14.23 0.42
C ILE A 52 -2.49 13.08 1.35
N ILE A 53 -1.32 13.16 2.01
CA ILE A 53 -0.90 12.16 2.99
C ILE A 53 -1.89 12.09 4.16
N ASP A 54 -2.34 13.24 4.65
CA ASP A 54 -3.34 13.31 5.71
C ASP A 54 -4.69 12.74 5.26
N ALA A 55 -5.11 13.01 4.01
CA ALA A 55 -6.32 12.41 3.44
C ALA A 55 -6.22 10.87 3.35
N LEU A 56 -5.07 10.32 2.96
CA LEU A 56 -4.86 8.86 2.93
C LEU A 56 -4.95 8.25 4.33
N ARG A 57 -4.38 8.90 5.36
CA ARG A 57 -4.47 8.45 6.76
C ARG A 57 -5.91 8.51 7.31
N GLU A 58 -6.64 9.54 6.94
CA GLU A 58 -8.07 9.66 7.28
C GLU A 58 -8.89 8.56 6.60
N ILE A 59 -8.60 8.23 5.33
CA ILE A 59 -9.22 7.10 4.63
C ILE A 59 -8.92 5.79 5.39
N ALA A 60 -7.67 5.55 5.80
CA ALA A 60 -7.32 4.37 6.57
C ALA A 60 -8.14 4.25 7.87
N THR A 61 -8.29 5.36 8.58
CA THR A 61 -9.08 5.45 9.82
C THR A 61 -10.56 5.15 9.56
N ARG A 62 -11.12 5.67 8.47
CA ARG A 62 -12.54 5.47 8.11
C ARG A 62 -12.86 4.08 7.59
N VAL A 63 -11.95 3.48 6.82
CA VAL A 63 -12.08 2.10 6.36
C VAL A 63 -11.97 1.15 7.55
N GLY A 64 -11.09 1.44 8.51
CA GLY A 64 -11.03 0.72 9.79
C GLY A 64 -10.58 -0.74 9.68
N LEU A 65 -10.03 -1.14 8.54
CA LEU A 65 -9.43 -2.46 8.33
C LEU A 65 -7.93 -2.39 8.56
N ASP A 66 -7.38 -3.44 9.18
CA ASP A 66 -5.93 -3.58 9.38
C ASP A 66 -5.17 -3.76 8.05
N TYR A 67 -5.84 -4.23 6.99
CA TYR A 67 -5.26 -4.49 5.67
C TYR A 67 -6.28 -4.26 4.56
N PHE A 68 -5.95 -3.37 3.62
CA PHE A 68 -6.75 -3.16 2.40
C PHE A 68 -5.93 -2.46 1.28
N GLY A 69 -6.40 -2.58 0.05
CA GLY A 69 -5.92 -1.91 -1.15
C GLY A 69 -6.75 -0.69 -1.52
N LEU A 70 -6.13 0.28 -2.18
CA LEU A 70 -6.78 1.51 -2.65
C LEU A 70 -6.14 1.91 -3.97
N ASP A 71 -6.96 2.04 -5.01
CA ASP A 71 -6.56 2.68 -6.25
C ASP A 71 -7.13 4.09 -6.28
N PHE A 72 -6.24 5.06 -6.51
CA PHE A 72 -6.61 6.47 -6.49
C PHE A 72 -5.73 7.30 -7.43
N GLY A 73 -6.22 8.49 -7.77
CA GLY A 73 -5.47 9.56 -8.42
C GLY A 73 -5.52 10.85 -7.61
N VAL A 74 -4.68 11.82 -7.98
CA VAL A 74 -4.73 13.19 -7.43
C VAL A 74 -5.11 14.14 -8.55
N SER A 75 -6.21 14.88 -8.36
CA SER A 75 -6.67 15.86 -9.34
C SER A 75 -5.75 17.08 -9.40
N SER A 76 -5.88 17.89 -10.47
CA SER A 76 -5.18 19.18 -10.58
C SER A 76 -5.54 20.18 -9.47
N ALA A 77 -6.67 19.98 -8.79
CA ALA A 77 -7.08 20.76 -7.62
C ALA A 77 -6.49 20.22 -6.30
N GLY A 78 -5.63 19.19 -6.34
CA GLY A 78 -5.04 18.58 -5.15
C GLY A 78 -6.03 17.73 -4.34
N GLN A 79 -6.98 17.07 -5.00
CA GLN A 79 -7.97 16.21 -4.34
C GLN A 79 -7.69 14.74 -4.65
N VAL A 80 -7.86 13.88 -3.65
CA VAL A 80 -7.85 12.42 -3.84
C VAL A 80 -9.12 11.98 -4.56
N VAL A 81 -8.97 11.25 -5.65
CA VAL A 81 -10.07 10.61 -6.39
C VAL A 81 -9.90 9.10 -6.28
N ILE A 82 -10.84 8.44 -5.62
CA ILE A 82 -10.78 7.00 -5.35
C ILE A 82 -11.50 6.24 -6.47
N PHE A 83 -10.87 5.18 -6.99
CA PHE A 83 -11.43 4.31 -8.02
C PHE A 83 -11.82 2.94 -7.46
N GLU A 84 -11.03 2.42 -6.52
CA GLU A 84 -11.24 1.09 -5.94
C GLU A 84 -10.78 1.04 -4.49
N VAL A 85 -11.50 0.27 -3.66
CA VAL A 85 -11.11 -0.13 -2.30
C VAL A 85 -11.43 -1.62 -2.17
N GLU A 86 -10.43 -2.44 -1.88
CA GLU A 86 -10.63 -3.89 -1.78
C GLU A 86 -9.67 -4.56 -0.78
N THR A 87 -9.92 -5.82 -0.42
CA THR A 87 -9.02 -6.59 0.46
C THR A 87 -8.15 -7.59 -0.30
N GLY A 88 -8.38 -7.78 -1.60
CA GLY A 88 -7.79 -8.82 -2.45
C GLY A 88 -6.64 -8.36 -3.34
N MET A 89 -6.13 -7.14 -3.12
CA MET A 89 -5.14 -6.53 -4.01
C MET A 89 -3.86 -7.35 -4.10
N ILE A 90 -3.44 -7.65 -5.33
CA ILE A 90 -2.27 -8.49 -5.60
C ILE A 90 -0.99 -7.68 -5.37
N VAL A 91 -0.18 -8.11 -4.42
CA VAL A 91 1.17 -7.58 -4.18
C VAL A 91 2.19 -8.66 -4.54
N HIS A 92 3.04 -8.42 -5.53
CA HIS A 92 4.04 -9.37 -5.99
C HIS A 92 5.39 -8.73 -6.28
N ASP A 93 6.46 -9.52 -6.17
CA ASP A 93 7.82 -9.15 -6.54
C ASP A 93 8.25 -10.04 -7.72
N ARG A 94 7.69 -9.76 -8.89
CA ARG A 94 7.87 -10.56 -10.12
C ARG A 94 8.23 -9.72 -11.34
N ASP A 95 8.28 -8.41 -11.17
CA ASP A 95 8.65 -7.50 -12.25
C ASP A 95 10.16 -7.62 -12.51
N SER A 96 10.57 -7.49 -13.77
CA SER A 96 12.00 -7.61 -14.13
C SER A 96 12.82 -6.53 -13.41
N PRO A 97 13.84 -6.89 -12.62
CA PRO A 97 14.70 -5.91 -11.96
C PRO A 97 15.55 -5.10 -12.94
N GLU A 98 15.73 -5.58 -14.18
CA GLU A 98 16.39 -4.82 -15.25
C GLU A 98 15.52 -3.65 -15.74
N ILE A 99 14.20 -3.81 -15.71
CA ILE A 99 13.23 -2.79 -16.16
C ILE A 99 12.71 -1.97 -14.98
N PHE A 100 12.49 -2.57 -13.82
CA PHE A 100 11.88 -1.94 -12.65
C PHE A 100 12.75 -2.11 -11.39
N PRO A 101 13.97 -1.56 -11.37
CA PRO A 101 14.97 -1.84 -10.33
C PRO A 101 14.56 -1.38 -8.91
N TYR A 102 13.56 -0.51 -8.79
CA TYR A 102 13.08 0.03 -7.52
C TYR A 102 11.96 -0.80 -6.87
N LYS A 103 11.32 -1.72 -7.62
CA LYS A 103 10.10 -2.38 -7.14
C LYS A 103 10.36 -3.37 -6.02
N SER A 104 11.39 -4.22 -6.14
CA SER A 104 11.65 -5.27 -5.15
C SER A 104 11.86 -4.70 -3.74
N GLU A 105 12.55 -3.57 -3.61
CA GLU A 105 12.72 -2.91 -2.31
C GLU A 105 11.39 -2.39 -1.76
N ALA A 106 10.57 -1.72 -2.58
CA ALA A 106 9.26 -1.22 -2.16
C ALA A 106 8.31 -2.35 -1.74
N ILE A 107 8.29 -3.46 -2.49
CA ILE A 107 7.48 -4.65 -2.17
C ILE A 107 7.99 -5.32 -0.90
N ALA A 108 9.31 -5.35 -0.66
CA ALA A 108 9.87 -5.85 0.59
C ALA A 108 9.41 -5.03 1.79
N ARG A 109 9.32 -3.69 1.68
CA ARG A 109 8.78 -2.82 2.75
C ARG A 109 7.32 -3.15 3.10
N ILE A 110 6.49 -3.42 2.09
CA ILE A 110 5.10 -3.85 2.29
C ILE A 110 5.06 -5.19 3.05
N ARG A 111 5.86 -6.17 2.62
CA ARG A 111 5.93 -7.48 3.27
C ARG A 111 6.36 -7.38 4.73
N GLN A 112 7.43 -6.62 5.00
CA GLN A 112 7.95 -6.41 6.35
C GLN A 112 6.91 -5.71 7.25
N ALA A 113 6.20 -4.70 6.72
CA ALA A 113 5.14 -4.03 7.47
C ALA A 113 4.01 -5.00 7.83
N PHE A 114 3.61 -5.86 6.89
CA PHE A 114 2.57 -6.87 7.11
C PHE A 114 3.01 -7.91 8.15
N GLU A 115 4.21 -8.47 8.02
CA GLU A 115 4.77 -9.42 8.98
C GLU A 115 4.86 -8.81 10.38
N ALA A 116 5.34 -7.56 10.49
CA ALA A 116 5.43 -6.84 11.74
C ALA A 116 4.05 -6.58 12.37
N MET A 117 3.02 -6.28 11.57
CA MET A 117 1.64 -6.17 12.02
C MET A 117 1.16 -7.49 12.62
N ILE A 118 1.32 -8.60 11.90
CA ILE A 118 0.94 -9.94 12.39
C ILE A 118 1.65 -10.27 13.71
N ASP A 119 2.94 -9.99 13.82
CA ASP A 119 3.70 -10.25 15.04
C ASP A 119 3.24 -9.39 16.23
N ARG A 120 2.86 -8.14 16.00
CA ARG A 120 2.23 -7.30 17.05
C ARG A 120 0.91 -7.91 17.52
N ARG A 121 0.04 -8.33 16.58
CA ARG A 121 -1.27 -8.91 16.91
C ARG A 121 -1.16 -10.25 17.63
N LYS A 122 -0.18 -11.10 17.27
CA LYS A 122 0.12 -12.34 18.01
C LYS A 122 0.49 -12.08 19.48
N ARG A 123 1.32 -11.06 19.75
CA ARG A 123 1.71 -10.69 21.13
C ARG A 123 0.51 -10.19 21.95
N ILE A 124 -0.40 -9.45 21.33
CA ILE A 124 -1.66 -9.02 21.98
C ILE A 124 -2.54 -10.23 22.28
N GLY A 125 -2.66 -11.18 21.35
CA GLY A 125 -3.41 -12.42 21.55
C GLY A 125 -2.85 -13.31 22.66
N ASN A 126 -1.53 -13.39 22.81
CA ASN A 126 -0.89 -14.14 23.91
C ASN A 126 -1.05 -13.49 25.30
N ASN A 127 -1.47 -12.22 25.39
CA ASN A 127 -1.81 -11.57 26.66
C ASN A 127 -3.23 -11.91 27.13
N TYR A 128 -4.05 -12.58 26.32
CA TYR A 128 -5.22 -13.31 26.80
C TYR A 128 -4.78 -14.69 27.29
N VAL A 129 -4.22 -14.75 28.50
CA VAL A 129 -4.14 -15.99 29.25
C VAL A 129 -5.58 -16.39 29.57
N PHE A 130 -6.06 -17.50 29.01
CA PHE A 130 -7.26 -18.16 29.54
C PHE A 130 -7.01 -18.33 31.03
N GLY A 131 -7.80 -17.64 31.86
CA GLY A 131 -7.65 -17.66 33.31
C GLY A 131 -7.46 -19.09 33.77
N ASN A 132 -6.41 -19.32 34.57
CA ASN A 132 -6.23 -20.55 35.32
C ASN A 132 -7.54 -20.82 36.07
N ASN A 133 -8.36 -21.75 35.57
CA ASN A 133 -9.40 -22.36 36.38
C ASN A 133 -8.70 -23.28 37.39
N VAL A 134 -8.25 -22.66 38.47
CA VAL A 134 -7.98 -23.35 39.73
C VAL A 134 -9.35 -23.70 40.30
N ASN A 135 -9.88 -24.86 39.93
CA ASN A 135 -10.92 -25.50 40.72
C ASN A 135 -10.27 -26.68 41.43
N ASN A 136 -9.85 -26.41 42.66
CA ASN A 136 -9.92 -27.41 43.72
C ASN A 136 -11.41 -27.71 43.92
N ASP A 137 -11.80 -28.97 43.72
CA ASP A 137 -12.76 -29.73 44.54
C ASP A 137 -12.59 -31.23 44.21
#